data_AF-F0UHK8-F1
#
_entry.id   AF-F0UHK8-F1
#
_cell.length_a   1.000
_cell.length_b   1.000
_cell.length_c   1.000
_cell.angle_alpha   90.00
_cell.angle_beta   90.00
_cell.angle_gamma   90.00
#
_symmetry.space_group_name_H-M   'P 1'
#
loop_
_entity.id
_entity.type
_entity.pdbx_description
1 polymer ?
#
loop_
_entity_poly.entity_id
_entity_poly.type
_entity_poly.pdbx_seq_one_letter_code
_entity_poly.pdbx_strand_id
1 'polypeptide(L)'
;MFYPDNHRTPPADEPMPDIPCLNRVYLWSFSVATLVHVLIISTALSPRYLDLSISHIFTPHSNSLQSIFVVFGDIRMLWLAGFWVFWIATAVWCILAVWDMNRVGRARVNLGVAVVVIAMGIAAVGPGAVTAAVWYWREEKMAKVFFSKVEENSRTQ
;
A
#
# COMPACT_ATOMS: atom_id res chain seq x y z
N MET A 1 6.49 -0.80 -25.91
CA MET A 1 5.12 -0.24 -26.04
C MET A 1 5.28 1.12 -26.68
N PHE A 2 4.92 1.26 -27.95
CA PHE A 2 4.95 2.56 -28.63
C PHE A 2 3.76 3.37 -28.10
N TYR A 3 4.04 4.45 -27.39
CA TYR A 3 3.01 5.43 -27.05
C TYR A 3 2.65 6.14 -28.35
N PRO A 4 1.38 6.19 -28.78
CA PRO A 4 1.03 6.99 -29.94
C PRO A 4 1.37 8.46 -29.65
N ASP A 5 2.08 9.14 -30.56
CA ASP A 5 2.43 10.57 -30.52
C ASP A 5 1.18 11.47 -30.66
N ASN A 6 0.16 11.22 -29.85
CA ASN A 6 -1.01 12.05 -29.72
C ASN A 6 -0.98 12.69 -28.33
N HIS A 7 -0.73 14.00 -28.29
CA HIS A 7 -0.75 14.78 -27.05
C HIS A 7 -2.14 14.90 -26.41
N ARG A 8 -3.20 14.38 -27.06
CA ARG A 8 -4.54 14.33 -26.47
C ARG A 8 -4.69 13.10 -25.60
N THR A 9 -5.09 13.32 -24.35
CA THR A 9 -5.73 12.31 -23.52
C THR A 9 -6.86 11.63 -24.31
N PRO A 10 -6.98 10.29 -24.28
CA PRO A 10 -8.07 9.60 -24.93
C PRO A 10 -9.41 10.14 -24.43
N PRO A 11 -10.45 10.11 -25.28
CA PRO A 11 -11.78 10.55 -24.88
C PRO A 11 -12.26 9.67 -23.72
N ALA A 12 -13.08 10.26 -22.86
CA ALA A 12 -13.32 9.73 -21.53
C ALA A 12 -14.24 8.48 -21.51
N ASP A 13 -14.72 8.06 -22.67
CA ASP A 13 -15.40 6.79 -22.94
C ASP A 13 -14.43 5.65 -23.28
N GLU A 14 -13.17 5.95 -23.60
CA GLU A 14 -12.13 4.96 -23.90
C GLU A 14 -11.23 4.70 -22.68
N PRO A 15 -10.84 3.43 -22.42
CA PRO A 15 -9.90 3.11 -21.35
C PRO A 15 -8.51 3.67 -21.67
N MET A 16 -7.86 4.24 -20.66
CA MET A 16 -6.48 4.72 -20.81
C MET A 16 -5.54 3.56 -21.22
N PRO A 17 -4.74 3.73 -22.29
CA PRO A 17 -3.99 2.64 -22.91
C PRO A 17 -2.84 2.09 -22.05
N ASP A 18 -2.41 2.82 -21.02
CA ASP A 18 -1.33 2.46 -20.10
C ASP A 18 -1.79 1.60 -18.91
N ILE A 19 -3.09 1.59 -18.59
CA ILE A 19 -3.66 0.83 -17.45
C ILE A 19 -3.24 -0.65 -17.45
N PRO A 20 -3.29 -1.41 -18.57
CA PRO A 20 -2.86 -2.81 -18.58
C PRO A 20 -1.37 -2.98 -18.26
N CYS A 21 -0.53 -2.02 -18.65
CA CYS A 21 0.89 -2.04 -18.33
C CYS A 21 1.12 -1.76 -16.85
N LEU A 22 0.44 -0.74 -16.33
CA LEU A 22 0.51 -0.34 -14.94
C LEU A 22 0.03 -1.46 -14.00
N ASN A 23 -1.06 -2.15 -14.36
CA ASN A 23 -1.58 -3.30 -13.63
C ASN A 23 -0.55 -4.43 -13.50
N ARG A 24 0.22 -4.72 -14.56
CA ARG A 24 1.31 -5.71 -14.49
C ARG A 24 2.41 -5.27 -13.53
N VAL A 25 2.77 -3.99 -13.53
CA VAL A 25 3.80 -3.44 -12.62
C VAL A 25 3.37 -3.60 -11.16
N TYR A 26 2.12 -3.30 -10.83
CA TYR A 26 1.60 -3.53 -9.48
C TYR A 26 1.58 -5.01 -9.09
N LEU A 27 1.19 -5.91 -10.01
CA LEU A 27 1.20 -7.34 -9.76
C LEU A 27 2.60 -7.88 -9.47
N TRP A 28 3.60 -7.47 -10.27
CA TRP A 28 4.98 -7.87 -10.04
C TRP A 28 5.53 -7.29 -8.74
N SER A 29 5.25 -6.02 -8.46
CA SER A 29 5.64 -5.35 -7.21
C SER A 29 5.04 -6.06 -5.99
N PHE A 30 3.75 -6.41 -6.06
CA PHE A 30 3.06 -7.18 -5.02
C PHE A 30 3.72 -8.53 -4.79
N SER A 31 4.01 -9.27 -5.86
CA SER A 31 4.57 -10.62 -5.78
C SER A 31 5.98 -10.62 -5.18
N VAL A 32 6.84 -9.72 -5.66
CA VAL A 32 8.22 -9.58 -5.15
C VAL A 32 8.21 -9.12 -3.68
N ALA A 33 7.40 -8.12 -3.34
CA ALA A 33 7.32 -7.63 -1.96
C ALA A 33 6.80 -8.70 -0.99
N THR A 34 5.78 -9.48 -1.41
CA THR A 34 5.25 -10.59 -0.62
C THR A 34 6.30 -11.67 -0.40
N LEU A 35 7.04 -12.04 -1.47
CA LEU A 35 8.12 -13.03 -1.37
C LEU A 35 9.20 -12.58 -0.38
N VAL A 36 9.65 -11.32 -0.48
CA VAL A 36 10.64 -10.76 0.45
C VAL A 36 10.13 -10.78 1.89
N HIS A 37 8.87 -10.38 2.12
CA HIS A 37 8.26 -10.40 3.45
C HIS A 37 8.22 -11.81 4.05
N VAL A 38 7.72 -12.78 3.28
CA VAL A 38 7.65 -14.20 3.71
C VAL A 38 9.04 -14.75 4.00
N LEU A 39 10.04 -14.44 3.16
CA LEU A 39 11.42 -14.88 3.40
C LEU A 39 11.97 -14.30 4.70
N ILE A 40 11.79 -12.99 4.96
CA ILE A 40 12.23 -12.35 6.21
C ILE A 40 11.53 -12.96 7.44
N ILE A 41 10.22 -13.19 7.37
CA ILE A 41 9.48 -13.82 8.46
C ILE A 41 9.96 -15.26 8.66
N SER A 42 10.18 -16.02 7.58
CA SER A 42 10.65 -17.41 7.67
C SER A 42 12.06 -17.52 8.25
N THR A 43 12.96 -16.57 7.97
CA THR A 43 14.30 -16.54 8.57
C THR A 43 14.22 -16.13 10.04
N ALA A 44 13.36 -15.17 10.39
CA ALA A 44 13.11 -14.78 11.78
C ALA A 44 12.49 -15.92 12.62
N LEU A 45 11.68 -16.78 12.00
CA LEU A 45 11.08 -17.97 12.63
C LEU A 45 11.97 -19.21 12.58
N SER A 46 13.16 -19.13 11.97
CA SER A 46 14.02 -20.30 11.78
C SER A 46 14.56 -20.84 13.10
N PRO A 47 14.57 -22.17 13.32
CA PRO A 47 15.07 -22.80 14.55
C PRO A 47 16.52 -22.45 14.93
N ARG A 48 17.30 -21.93 13.98
CA ARG A 48 18.69 -21.51 14.17
C ARG A 48 18.85 -20.35 15.16
N TYR A 49 17.77 -19.65 15.51
CA TYR A 49 17.75 -18.50 16.39
C TYR A 49 16.73 -18.64 17.53
N LEU A 50 16.32 -19.86 17.89
CA LEU A 50 15.24 -20.16 18.85
C LEU A 50 15.40 -19.55 20.26
N ASP A 51 16.63 -19.19 20.67
CA ASP A 51 16.87 -18.49 21.94
C ASP A 51 16.47 -17.00 21.90
N LEU A 52 16.16 -16.45 20.72
CA LEU A 52 15.68 -15.09 20.53
C LEU A 52 14.16 -15.09 20.33
N SER A 53 13.41 -14.67 21.35
CA SER A 53 11.98 -14.42 21.21
C SER A 53 11.72 -13.37 20.11
N ILE A 54 10.76 -13.61 19.21
CA ILE A 54 10.33 -12.67 18.16
C ILE A 54 9.98 -11.32 18.76
N SER A 55 9.33 -11.31 19.93
CA SER A 55 9.01 -10.07 20.64
C SER A 55 10.28 -9.27 20.91
N HIS A 56 11.37 -9.91 21.31
CA HIS A 56 12.63 -9.24 21.58
C HIS A 56 13.25 -8.60 20.33
N ILE A 57 13.01 -9.13 19.13
CA ILE A 57 13.50 -8.54 17.87
C ILE A 57 12.78 -7.23 17.57
N PHE A 58 11.46 -7.18 17.83
CA PHE A 58 10.59 -6.08 17.40
C PHE A 58 10.15 -5.13 18.52
N THR A 59 10.42 -5.43 19.79
CA THR A 59 10.11 -4.53 20.91
C THR A 59 11.32 -3.71 21.33
N PRO A 60 11.20 -2.38 21.39
CA PRO A 60 12.24 -1.55 22.00
C PRO A 60 12.32 -1.90 23.50
N HIS A 61 13.52 -2.27 23.96
CA HIS A 61 13.79 -2.47 25.38
C HIS A 61 14.51 -1.22 25.91
N SER A 62 13.80 -0.33 26.59
CA SER A 62 14.42 0.83 27.23
C SER A 62 13.95 0.98 28.68
N ASN A 63 14.89 0.93 29.61
CA ASN A 63 14.62 1.06 31.04
C ASN A 63 14.75 2.53 31.52
N SER A 64 14.85 3.52 30.61
CA SER A 64 15.15 4.91 31.00
C SER A 64 14.89 5.92 29.87
N LEU A 65 14.30 7.08 30.18
CA LEU A 65 14.17 8.23 29.27
C LEU A 65 15.52 8.84 28.83
N GLN A 66 16.62 8.43 29.45
CA GLN A 66 17.99 8.82 29.09
C GLN A 66 18.49 8.13 27.81
N SER A 67 17.75 7.13 27.30
CA SER A 67 18.13 6.35 26.12
C SER A 67 17.94 7.09 24.79
N ILE A 68 17.22 8.21 24.73
CA ILE A 68 16.97 8.96 23.48
C ILE A 68 18.28 9.48 22.86
N PHE A 69 19.24 9.95 23.67
CA PHE A 69 20.57 10.34 23.18
C PHE A 69 21.50 9.15 22.91
N VAL A 70 21.22 7.99 23.51
CA VAL A 70 21.93 6.71 23.29
C VAL A 70 21.40 5.95 22.06
N VAL A 71 20.26 6.35 21.48
CA VAL A 71 19.70 5.80 20.22
C VAL A 71 20.73 5.75 19.10
N PHE A 72 21.66 6.71 19.05
CA PHE A 72 22.70 6.75 18.02
C PHE A 72 23.89 5.81 18.28
N GLY A 73 24.01 5.22 19.47
CA GLY A 73 25.07 4.27 19.83
C GLY A 73 24.70 2.80 19.62
N ASP A 74 23.40 2.47 19.58
CA ASP A 74 22.92 1.10 19.36
C ASP A 74 22.26 0.97 17.98
N ILE A 75 23.01 0.35 17.05
CA ILE A 75 22.58 0.08 15.67
C ILE A 75 21.23 -0.66 15.60
N ARG A 76 20.94 -1.54 16.58
CA ARG A 76 19.67 -2.27 16.63
C ARG A 76 18.50 -1.34 16.94
N MET A 77 18.69 -0.38 17.85
CA MET A 77 17.63 0.55 18.23
C MET A 77 17.33 1.54 17.11
N LEU A 78 18.36 2.01 16.39
CA LEU A 78 18.19 2.84 15.19
C LEU A 78 17.45 2.08 14.08
N TRP A 79 17.84 0.83 13.81
CA TRP A 79 17.16 -0.02 12.85
C TRP A 79 15.69 -0.23 13.23
N LEU A 80 15.42 -0.53 14.50
CA LEU A 80 14.07 -0.80 15.00
C LEU A 80 13.17 0.45 14.93
N ALA A 81 13.71 1.62 15.26
CA ALA A 81 13.01 2.89 15.09
C ALA A 81 12.67 3.13 13.61
N GLY A 82 13.64 2.97 12.71
CA GLY A 82 13.43 3.09 11.27
C GLY A 82 12.38 2.10 10.74
N PHE A 83 12.43 0.85 11.21
CA PHE A 83 11.45 -0.19 10.88
C PHE A 83 10.03 0.25 11.25
N TRP A 84 9.79 0.63 12.52
CA TRP A 84 8.45 1.02 12.96
C TRP A 84 7.93 2.29 12.30
N VAL A 85 8.79 3.30 12.13
CA VAL A 85 8.42 4.53 11.44
C VAL A 85 8.00 4.22 10.00
N PHE A 86 8.76 3.41 9.27
CA PHE A 86 8.41 3.03 7.90
C PHE A 86 7.09 2.27 7.82
N TRP A 87 6.88 1.31 8.73
CA TRP A 87 5.64 0.53 8.78
C TRP A 87 4.41 1.38 9.06
N ILE A 88 4.49 2.25 10.07
CA ILE A 88 3.38 3.14 10.45
C ILE A 88 3.11 4.16 9.35
N ALA A 89 4.15 4.80 8.81
CA ALA A 89 4.01 5.77 7.74
C ALA A 89 3.35 5.14 6.50
N THR A 90 3.74 3.92 6.14
CA THR A 90 3.15 3.20 5.01
C THR A 90 1.67 2.85 5.26
N ALA A 91 1.32 2.41 6.47
CA ALA A 91 -0.06 2.12 6.84
C ALA A 91 -0.94 3.38 6.76
N VAL A 92 -0.47 4.48 7.35
CA VAL A 92 -1.16 5.78 7.31
C VAL A 92 -1.32 6.25 5.86
N TRP A 93 -0.29 6.12 5.04
CA TRP A 93 -0.36 6.53 3.63
C TRP A 93 -1.40 5.74 2.84
N CYS A 94 -1.48 4.42 3.06
CA CYS A 94 -2.50 3.57 2.46
C CYS A 94 -3.92 3.96 2.91
N ILE A 95 -4.12 4.26 4.20
CA ILE A 95 -5.41 4.70 4.74
C ILE A 95 -5.80 6.07 4.15
N LEU A 96 -4.85 6.99 4.05
CA LEU A 96 -5.06 8.30 3.44
C LEU A 96 -5.43 8.18 1.96
N ALA A 97 -4.85 7.22 1.23
CA ALA A 97 -5.23 6.96 -0.16
C ALA A 97 -6.70 6.51 -0.28
N VAL A 98 -7.16 5.63 0.63
CA VAL A 98 -8.58 5.23 0.67
C VAL A 98 -9.49 6.40 1.04
N TRP A 99 -9.09 7.19 2.04
CA TRP A 99 -9.83 8.37 2.46
C TRP A 99 -9.94 9.41 1.32
N ASP A 100 -8.85 9.67 0.59
CA ASP A 100 -8.86 10.59 -0.54
C ASP A 100 -9.82 10.12 -1.64
N MET A 101 -9.82 8.82 -1.96
CA MET A 101 -10.74 8.25 -2.95
C MET A 101 -12.22 8.35 -2.53
N ASN A 102 -12.51 8.23 -1.24
CA ASN A 102 -13.85 8.51 -0.71
C ASN A 102 -14.19 10.01 -0.80
N ARG A 103 -13.25 10.87 -0.42
CA ARG A 103 -13.41 12.33 -0.42
C ARG A 103 -13.71 12.87 -1.80
N VAL A 104 -13.04 12.37 -2.84
CA VAL A 104 -13.27 12.78 -4.24
C VAL A 104 -14.45 12.05 -4.90
N GLY A 105 -15.22 11.26 -4.14
CA GLY A 105 -16.42 10.58 -4.62
C GLY A 105 -16.16 9.41 -5.58
N ARG A 106 -14.91 8.95 -5.71
CA ARG A 106 -14.54 7.80 -6.57
C ARG A 106 -14.68 6.44 -5.89
N ALA A 107 -14.85 6.44 -4.57
CA ALA A 107 -15.13 5.24 -3.78
C ALA A 107 -16.14 5.53 -2.65
N ARG A 108 -16.73 4.46 -2.11
CA ARG A 108 -17.59 4.50 -0.91
C ARG A 108 -17.17 3.36 0.03
N VAL A 109 -15.92 3.41 0.48
CA VAL A 109 -15.33 2.41 1.38
C VAL A 109 -15.47 2.86 2.83
N ASN A 110 -15.89 1.98 3.73
CA ASN A 110 -15.87 2.29 5.17
C ASN A 110 -14.41 2.39 5.65
N LEU A 111 -14.01 3.55 6.17
CA LEU A 111 -12.62 3.79 6.56
C LEU A 111 -12.16 2.86 7.69
N GLY A 112 -13.03 2.56 8.67
CA GLY A 112 -12.70 1.64 9.77
C GLY A 112 -12.40 0.22 9.26
N VAL A 113 -13.18 -0.26 8.29
CA VAL A 113 -12.90 -1.55 7.63
C VAL A 113 -11.59 -1.49 6.86
N ALA A 114 -11.31 -0.38 6.16
CA ALA A 114 -10.06 -0.20 5.43
C ALA A 114 -8.84 -0.25 6.38
N VAL A 115 -8.91 0.38 7.55
CA VAL A 115 -7.83 0.30 8.56
C VAL A 115 -7.57 -1.14 8.95
N VAL A 116 -8.61 -1.90 9.27
CA VAL A 116 -8.47 -3.31 9.70
C VAL A 116 -7.89 -4.17 8.58
N VAL A 117 -8.39 -4.03 7.35
CA VAL A 117 -7.90 -4.80 6.19
C VAL A 117 -6.45 -4.45 5.86
N ILE A 118 -6.08 -3.16 5.89
CA ILE A 118 -4.70 -2.72 5.66
C ILE A 118 -3.79 -3.27 6.76
N ALA A 119 -4.18 -3.17 8.03
CA ALA A 119 -3.38 -3.69 9.14
C ALA A 119 -3.17 -5.21 9.04
N MET A 120 -4.23 -5.98 8.76
CA MET A 120 -4.12 -7.42 8.56
C MET A 120 -3.27 -7.78 7.34
N GLY A 121 -3.42 -7.06 6.23
CA GLY A 121 -2.61 -7.26 5.03
C GLY A 121 -1.13 -6.97 5.28
N ILE A 122 -0.81 -5.90 6.01
CA ILE A 122 0.57 -5.52 6.32
C ILE A 122 1.24 -6.61 7.16
N ALA A 123 0.52 -7.20 8.12
CA ALA A 123 1.02 -8.33 8.89
C ALA A 123 1.21 -9.58 8.03
N ALA A 124 0.25 -9.91 7.15
CA ALA A 124 0.23 -11.15 6.39
C ALA A 124 1.21 -11.17 5.19
N VAL A 125 1.21 -10.11 4.38
CA VAL A 125 1.97 -10.04 3.12
C VAL A 125 3.02 -8.93 3.09
N GLY A 126 3.06 -8.09 4.13
CA GLY A 126 4.03 -7.03 4.28
C GLY A 126 3.57 -5.67 3.75
N PRO A 127 4.18 -4.58 4.20
CA PRO A 127 3.78 -3.21 3.85
C PRO A 127 3.97 -2.87 2.36
N GLY A 128 5.01 -3.41 1.71
CA GLY A 128 5.24 -3.18 0.29
C GLY A 128 4.15 -3.80 -0.60
N ALA A 129 3.72 -5.01 -0.28
CA ALA A 129 2.66 -5.70 -1.01
C ALA A 129 1.31 -4.98 -0.85
N VAL A 130 0.96 -4.60 0.39
CA VAL A 130 -0.27 -3.83 0.63
C VAL A 130 -0.25 -2.49 -0.11
N THR A 131 0.89 -1.79 -0.13
CA THR A 131 1.02 -0.54 -0.89
C THR A 131 0.75 -0.76 -2.38
N ALA A 132 1.36 -1.78 -3.00
CA ALA A 132 1.11 -2.11 -4.39
C ALA A 132 -0.38 -2.42 -4.66
N ALA A 133 -1.03 -3.17 -3.76
CA ALA A 133 -2.46 -3.49 -3.87
C ALA A 133 -3.37 -2.26 -3.73
N VAL A 134 -3.07 -1.37 -2.78
CA VAL A 134 -3.84 -0.12 -2.58
C VAL A 134 -3.69 0.81 -3.79
N TRP A 135 -2.49 0.89 -4.37
CA TRP A 135 -2.27 1.70 -5.57
C TRP A 135 -2.94 1.10 -6.79
N TYR A 136 -2.86 -0.21 -6.99
CA TYR A 136 -3.61 -0.92 -8.01
C TYR A 136 -5.11 -0.59 -7.93
N TRP A 137 -5.70 -0.74 -6.75
CA TRP A 137 -7.10 -0.41 -6.52
C TRP A 137 -7.41 1.07 -6.79
N ARG A 138 -6.52 1.97 -6.37
CA ARG A 138 -6.67 3.41 -6.57
C ARG A 138 -6.70 3.76 -8.05
N GLU A 139 -5.78 3.23 -8.84
CA GLU A 139 -5.72 3.48 -10.29
C GLU A 139 -6.95 2.92 -11.00
N GLU A 140 -7.42 1.72 -10.65
CA GLU A 140 -8.67 1.17 -11.19
C GLU A 140 -9.89 2.06 -10.91
N LYS A 141 -9.93 2.69 -9.73
CA LYS A 141 -11.01 3.60 -9.34
C LYS A 141 -10.92 4.96 -10.03
N MET A 142 -9.71 5.44 -10.32
CA MET A 142 -9.50 6.69 -11.05
C MET A 142 -9.72 6.54 -12.55
N ALA A 143 -9.41 5.37 -13.12
CA ALA A 143 -9.61 5.09 -14.54
C ALA A 143 -11.10 5.00 -14.95
N LYS A 144 -12.01 4.80 -14.00
CA LYS A 144 -13.45 4.76 -14.26
C LYS A 144 -14.02 6.17 -14.33
N VAL A 145 -14.52 6.56 -15.50
CA VAL A 145 -15.22 7.83 -15.71
C VAL A 145 -16.72 7.57 -15.67
N PHE A 146 -17.41 8.14 -14.67
CA PHE A 146 -18.86 8.03 -14.55
C PHE A 146 -19.51 9.09 -15.44
N PHE A 147 -19.78 8.79 -16.70
CA PHE A 147 -20.80 9.53 -17.44
C PHE A 147 -22.13 8.84 -17.17
N SER A 148 -22.99 9.50 -16.38
CA SER A 148 -24.40 9.18 -16.43
C SER A 148 -24.83 9.45 -17.86
N LYS A 149 -25.14 8.38 -18.60
CA LYS A 149 -25.77 8.48 -19.91
C LYS A 149 -27.10 9.18 -19.65
N VAL A 150 -27.15 10.50 -19.80
CA VAL A 150 -28.40 11.23 -19.83
C VAL A 150 -29.08 10.70 -21.07
N GLU A 151 -30.01 9.77 -20.87
CA GLU A 151 -30.83 9.23 -21.93
C GLU A 151 -31.50 10.41 -22.63
N GLU A 152 -31.05 10.63 -23.85
CA GLU A 152 -31.69 11.43 -24.89
C GLU A 152 -33.05 10.78 -25.23
N ASN A 153 -33.98 10.75 -24.27
CA ASN A 153 -35.35 10.28 -24.45
C ASN A 153 -36.37 11.44 -24.43
N SER A 154 -35.90 12.68 -24.65
CA SER A 154 -36.76 13.87 -24.71
C SER A 154 -36.90 14.49 -26.10
N ARG A 155 -36.49 13.79 -27.17
CA ARG A 155 -36.62 14.27 -28.56
C ARG A 155 -37.54 13.44 -29.48
N THR A 156 -38.35 12.54 -28.91
CA THR A 156 -39.38 11.80 -29.66
C THR A 156 -40.71 11.72 -28.91
N GLN A 157 -41.24 12.87 -28.49
CA GLN A 157 -42.68 13.07 -28.30
C GLN A 157 -43.11 14.36 -28.98
#